data_AF-A0A957Z4T5-F1
#
_entry.id   AF-A0A957Z4T5-F1
#
_cell.length_a   1.000
_cell.length_b   1.000
_cell.length_c   1.000
_cell.angle_alpha   90.00
_cell.angle_beta   90.00
_cell.angle_gamma   90.00
#
_symmetry.space_group_name_H-M   'P 1'
#
loop_
_entity.id
_entity.type
_entity.pdbx_description
1 polymer ?
#
loop_
_entity_poly.entity_id
_entity_poly.type
_entity_poly.pdbx_seq_one_letter_code
_entity_poly.pdbx_strand_id
1 'polypeptide(L)'
;MLARTLWLVTALFLLAACSDVRPVAKIGLIAPFEGLYRRTGYAALEQTRAAIAGAPAGQAALIPLALDDSAAPQRSLRAAQKLLVDPTVKAIVGPLAPAQGAAAGAAIRGAGVPWIAPYAVDPAGGFADPATSDAWATGLVAAAGSAARGQGAQVLVLAGDDTGWPALSSEEWTTVAGMPAVRLAGNAGDLAALAGDEAIFWLGAPDAAADFVNRLRPLYPDMPVWIGLGGSDPVLTERANIDRKLYWLAWSNSLYNGWAAQHTSPTPEAFLVYQATQAAIDAVRGAATSTVPWHVELFEYGPDGVSRPFIPGQAGAVD
;
A
#
# COMPACT_ATOMS: atom_id res chain seq x y z
N MET A 1 14.04 -0.15 68.98
CA MET A 1 12.84 -0.32 68.14
C MET A 1 12.89 0.53 66.87
N LEU A 2 13.25 1.83 66.93
CA LEU A 2 13.33 2.71 65.74
C LEU A 2 14.16 2.19 64.55
N ALA A 3 15.33 1.60 64.81
CA ALA A 3 16.19 1.11 63.72
C ALA A 3 15.53 -0.02 62.90
N ARG A 4 14.73 -0.88 63.55
CA ARG A 4 14.03 -1.99 62.89
C ARG A 4 12.87 -1.49 62.01
N THR A 5 12.17 -0.45 62.47
CA THR A 5 11.09 0.21 61.71
C THR A 5 11.64 0.94 60.49
N LEU A 6 12.80 1.59 60.62
CA LEU A 6 13.44 2.30 59.50
C LEU A 6 13.83 1.34 58.36
N TRP A 7 14.43 0.18 58.68
CA TRP A 7 14.78 -0.83 57.68
C TRP A 7 13.56 -1.43 56.97
N LEU A 8 12.46 -1.65 57.69
CA LEU A 8 11.20 -2.14 57.10
C LEU A 8 10.57 -1.11 56.15
N VAL A 9 10.61 0.18 56.52
CA VAL A 9 10.10 1.28 55.68
C VAL A 9 10.97 1.44 54.42
N THR A 10 12.30 1.41 54.55
CA THR A 10 13.21 1.47 53.39
C THR A 10 13.04 0.27 52.45
N ALA A 11 12.85 -0.94 52.99
CA ALA A 11 12.56 -2.12 52.19
C ALA A 11 11.20 -2.03 51.47
N LEU A 12 10.17 -1.45 52.12
CA LEU A 12 8.87 -1.19 51.50
C LEU A 12 8.97 -0.18 50.35
N PHE A 13 9.76 0.89 50.51
CA PHE A 13 10.01 1.89 49.46
C PHE A 13 10.84 1.33 48.30
N LEU A 14 11.79 0.44 48.56
CA LEU A 14 12.57 -0.24 47.52
C LEU A 14 11.73 -1.24 46.71
N LEU A 15 10.74 -1.88 47.34
CA LEU A 15 9.79 -2.78 46.65
C LEU A 15 8.75 -1.99 45.81
N ALA A 16 8.37 -0.79 46.24
CA ALA A 16 7.49 0.10 45.46
C ALA A 16 8.19 0.77 44.25
N ALA A 17 9.53 0.75 44.20
CA ALA A 17 10.30 1.29 43.08
C ALA A 17 10.42 0.31 41.88
N CYS A 18 9.98 -0.94 42.02
CA CYS A 18 10.02 -1.96 40.97
C CYS A 18 8.72 -2.07 40.15
N SER A 19 7.75 -1.16 40.34
CA SER A 19 6.42 -1.30 39.74
C SER A 19 6.09 -0.18 38.77
N ASP A 20 6.64 -0.23 37.54
CA ASP A 20 5.88 0.17 36.33
C ASP A 20 6.59 -0.23 35.02
N VAL A 21 6.91 -1.52 34.82
CA VAL A 21 7.27 -1.97 33.47
C VAL A 21 5.96 -2.16 32.70
N ARG A 22 5.53 -1.12 31.98
CA ARG A 22 4.36 -1.23 31.10
C ARG A 22 4.56 -2.41 30.14
N PRO A 23 3.57 -3.30 30.00
CA PRO A 23 3.61 -4.37 29.01
C PRO A 23 3.94 -3.80 27.62
N VAL A 24 4.73 -4.52 26.83
CA VAL A 24 5.06 -4.11 25.46
C VAL A 24 4.20 -4.91 24.49
N ALA A 25 3.53 -4.21 23.57
CA ALA A 25 2.83 -4.80 22.43
C ALA A 25 3.53 -4.36 21.14
N LYS A 26 3.70 -5.31 20.22
CA LYS A 26 4.39 -5.08 18.94
C LYS A 26 3.37 -4.98 17.82
N ILE A 27 3.56 -4.01 16.94
CA ILE A 27 2.91 -3.96 15.64
C ILE A 27 3.92 -4.50 14.63
N GLY A 28 3.60 -5.65 14.04
CA GLY A 28 4.41 -6.25 13.00
C GLY A 28 4.32 -5.42 11.71
N LEU A 29 5.44 -5.22 11.03
CA LEU A 29 5.50 -4.59 9.71
C LEU A 29 6.23 -5.53 8.75
N ILE A 30 5.58 -5.90 7.64
CA ILE A 30 6.20 -6.63 6.53
C ILE A 30 6.39 -5.67 5.36
N ALA A 31 7.64 -5.40 5.01
CA ALA A 31 8.00 -4.45 3.95
C ALA A 31 9.41 -4.75 3.39
N PRO A 32 9.76 -4.23 2.20
CA PRO A 32 11.08 -4.44 1.61
C PRO A 32 12.13 -3.50 2.22
N PHE A 33 12.95 -3.98 3.15
CA PHE A 33 14.07 -3.24 3.74
C PHE A 33 15.40 -3.48 3.00
N GLU A 34 15.45 -4.51 2.16
CA GLU A 34 16.60 -4.83 1.32
C GLU A 34 16.29 -4.77 -0.17
N GLY A 35 17.34 -4.70 -0.99
CA GLY A 35 17.22 -4.74 -2.45
C GLY A 35 16.69 -3.43 -3.05
N LEU A 36 16.03 -3.58 -4.20
CA LEU A 36 15.59 -2.47 -5.04
C LEU A 36 14.59 -1.54 -4.34
N TYR A 37 13.65 -2.13 -3.58
CA TYR A 37 12.56 -1.43 -2.92
C TYR A 37 12.89 -0.98 -1.49
N ARG A 38 14.17 -0.97 -1.09
CA ARG A 38 14.58 -0.60 0.28
C ARG A 38 14.03 0.76 0.73
N ARG A 39 13.94 1.73 -0.18
CA ARG A 39 13.42 3.08 0.10
C ARG A 39 11.95 3.03 0.51
N THR A 40 11.17 2.21 -0.20
CA THR A 40 9.75 1.96 0.07
C THR A 40 9.57 1.34 1.44
N GLY A 41 10.39 0.37 1.82
CA GLY A 41 10.34 -0.19 3.18
C GLY A 41 10.74 0.79 4.27
N TYR A 42 11.79 1.58 4.08
CA TYR A 42 12.18 2.59 5.07
C TYR A 42 11.12 3.69 5.23
N ALA A 43 10.48 4.12 4.14
CA ALA A 43 9.34 5.02 4.21
C ALA A 43 8.18 4.38 4.99
N ALA A 44 7.85 3.11 4.72
CA ALA A 44 6.82 2.39 5.46
C ALA A 44 7.12 2.31 6.97
N LEU A 45 8.38 2.06 7.35
CA LEU A 45 8.81 2.04 8.76
C LEU A 45 8.74 3.42 9.41
N GLU A 46 9.11 4.48 8.68
CA GLU A 46 8.95 5.86 9.15
C GLU A 46 7.48 6.13 9.48
N GLN A 47 6.56 5.80 8.56
CA GLN A 47 5.13 6.04 8.76
C GLN A 47 4.52 5.19 9.86
N THR A 48 4.99 3.95 10.01
CA THR A 48 4.60 3.09 11.14
C THR A 48 5.02 3.73 12.47
N ARG A 49 6.25 4.26 12.55
CA ARG A 49 6.74 4.96 13.75
C ARG A 49 5.96 6.22 14.03
N ALA A 50 5.66 7.02 12.99
CA ALA A 50 4.86 8.24 13.12
C ALA A 50 3.46 7.95 13.66
N ALA A 51 2.78 6.91 13.14
CA ALA A 51 1.46 6.49 13.62
C ALA A 51 1.51 6.00 15.08
N ILE A 52 2.51 5.20 15.45
CA ILE A 52 2.71 4.75 16.84
C ILE A 52 2.98 5.93 17.78
N ALA A 53 3.79 6.90 17.37
CA ALA A 53 4.12 8.07 18.18
C ALA A 53 2.90 8.99 18.39
N GLY A 54 2.03 9.09 17.39
CA GLY A 54 0.78 9.85 17.47
C GLY A 54 -0.35 9.14 18.23
N ALA A 55 -0.17 7.86 18.59
CA ALA A 55 -1.20 7.09 19.23
C ALA A 55 -1.37 7.49 20.71
N PRO A 56 -2.61 7.63 21.22
CA PRO A 56 -2.86 7.89 22.65
C PRO A 56 -2.13 6.90 23.56
N ALA A 57 -1.72 7.32 24.75
CA ALA A 57 -1.12 6.39 25.72
C ALA A 57 -2.13 5.27 26.07
N GLY A 58 -1.68 4.03 25.95
CA GLY A 58 -2.48 2.84 26.28
C GLY A 58 -1.93 2.08 27.48
N GLN A 59 -2.58 0.96 27.80
CA GLN A 59 -2.13 0.03 28.85
C GLN A 59 -0.78 -0.64 28.52
N ALA A 60 -0.45 -0.74 27.23
CA ALA A 60 0.81 -1.28 26.73
C ALA A 60 1.58 -0.23 25.92
N ALA A 61 2.91 -0.25 26.03
CA ALA A 61 3.80 0.49 25.14
C ALA A 61 3.81 -0.18 23.76
N LEU A 62 3.58 0.59 22.70
CA LEU A 62 3.58 0.11 21.33
C LEU A 62 4.95 0.30 20.70
N ILE A 63 5.48 -0.73 20.05
CA ILE A 63 6.71 -0.66 19.26
C ILE A 63 6.55 -1.35 17.90
N PRO A 64 7.22 -0.89 16.84
CA PRO A 64 7.25 -1.59 15.57
C PRO A 64 8.19 -2.82 15.65
N LEU A 65 7.77 -3.94 15.07
CA LEU A 65 8.63 -5.09 14.75
C LEU A 65 8.63 -5.29 13.23
N ALA A 66 9.65 -4.75 12.58
CA ALA A 66 9.76 -4.75 11.13
C ALA A 66 10.57 -5.95 10.62
N LEU A 67 10.01 -6.71 9.67
CA LEU A 67 10.69 -7.80 9.00
C LEU A 67 10.72 -7.59 7.49
N ASP A 68 11.90 -7.86 6.92
CA ASP A 68 12.15 -7.75 5.49
C ASP A 68 11.48 -8.87 4.70
N ASP A 69 10.82 -8.47 3.62
CA ASP A 69 10.38 -9.40 2.58
C ASP A 69 11.09 -9.22 1.23
N SER A 70 11.97 -8.23 1.10
CA SER A 70 12.68 -7.89 -0.14
C SER A 70 11.75 -7.82 -1.38
N ALA A 71 10.48 -7.47 -1.18
CA ALA A 71 9.43 -7.47 -2.21
C ALA A 71 9.23 -8.84 -2.89
N ALA A 72 9.48 -9.96 -2.19
CA ALA A 72 9.34 -11.30 -2.75
C ALA A 72 8.27 -12.12 -2.00
N PRO A 73 7.26 -12.69 -2.70
CA PRO A 73 6.12 -13.38 -2.05
C PRO A 73 6.52 -14.47 -1.04
N GLN A 74 7.53 -15.29 -1.38
CA GLN A 74 8.01 -16.35 -0.48
C GLN A 74 8.74 -15.81 0.75
N ARG A 75 9.37 -14.64 0.65
CA ARG A 75 9.96 -13.97 1.82
C ARG A 75 8.87 -13.32 2.67
N SER A 76 7.81 -12.79 2.09
CA SER A 76 6.65 -12.24 2.82
C SER A 76 5.96 -13.31 3.67
N LEU A 77 5.76 -14.52 3.13
CA LEU A 77 5.26 -15.65 3.91
C LEU A 77 6.18 -15.98 5.10
N ARG A 78 7.50 -16.05 4.88
CA ARG A 78 8.46 -16.32 5.96
C ARG A 78 8.51 -15.20 6.99
N ALA A 79 8.39 -13.94 6.58
CA ALA A 79 8.29 -12.80 7.48
C ALA A 79 7.04 -12.90 8.36
N ALA A 80 5.87 -13.18 7.75
CA ALA A 80 4.64 -13.43 8.50
C ALA A 80 4.81 -14.56 9.53
N GLN A 81 5.32 -15.72 9.12
CA GLN A 81 5.56 -16.86 10.01
C GLN A 81 6.47 -16.48 11.20
N LYS A 82 7.52 -15.68 10.97
CA LYS A 82 8.40 -15.20 12.04
C LYS A 82 7.69 -14.26 13.02
N LEU A 83 6.85 -13.35 12.52
CA LEU A 83 6.04 -12.46 13.38
C LEU A 83 5.07 -13.26 14.26
N LEU A 84 4.44 -14.29 13.69
CA LEU A 84 3.43 -15.11 14.38
C LEU A 84 4.01 -15.99 15.50
N VAL A 85 5.33 -16.24 15.51
CA VAL A 85 6.00 -16.94 16.62
C VAL A 85 6.11 -16.05 17.87
N ASP A 86 6.05 -14.72 17.72
CA ASP A 86 6.16 -13.79 18.83
C ASP A 86 4.77 -13.42 19.39
N PRO A 87 4.39 -13.90 20.60
CA PRO A 87 3.07 -13.63 21.18
C PRO A 87 2.85 -12.16 21.56
N THR A 88 3.90 -11.33 21.53
CA THR A 88 3.79 -9.89 21.76
C THR A 88 3.39 -9.13 20.50
N VAL A 89 3.41 -9.76 19.31
CA VAL A 89 2.81 -9.19 18.09
C VAL A 89 1.30 -9.24 18.20
N LYS A 90 0.65 -8.07 18.13
CA LYS A 90 -0.80 -7.92 18.31
C LYS A 90 -1.56 -7.52 17.04
N ALA A 91 -0.86 -7.05 16.03
CA ALA A 91 -1.38 -6.80 14.69
C ALA A 91 -0.23 -6.82 13.68
N ILE A 92 -0.54 -7.05 12.42
CA ILE A 92 0.42 -7.04 11.30
C ILE A 92 -0.04 -6.03 10.25
N VAL A 93 0.86 -5.11 9.90
CA VAL A 93 0.73 -4.20 8.77
C VAL A 93 1.60 -4.71 7.61
N GLY A 94 1.05 -4.66 6.41
CA GLY A 94 1.68 -5.21 5.21
C GLY A 94 1.38 -6.70 5.01
N PRO A 95 1.90 -7.34 3.96
CA PRO A 95 2.83 -6.81 2.96
C PRO A 95 2.27 -5.64 2.14
N LEU A 96 3.15 -4.85 1.53
CA LEU A 96 2.77 -3.60 0.86
C LEU A 96 2.12 -3.79 -0.51
N ALA A 97 2.22 -4.98 -1.11
CA ALA A 97 1.72 -5.27 -2.46
C ALA A 97 0.92 -6.60 -2.54
N PRO A 98 0.00 -6.74 -3.54
CA PRO A 98 -0.93 -7.85 -3.61
C PRO A 98 -0.27 -9.23 -3.70
N ALA A 99 0.77 -9.40 -4.52
CA ALA A 99 1.42 -10.70 -4.71
C ALA A 99 2.02 -11.25 -3.40
N GLN A 100 2.63 -10.36 -2.61
CA GLN A 100 3.19 -10.65 -1.30
C GLN A 100 2.09 -10.92 -0.27
N GLY A 101 1.02 -10.14 -0.31
CA GLY A 101 -0.16 -10.34 0.54
C GLY A 101 -0.84 -11.67 0.27
N ALA A 102 -0.98 -12.09 -0.99
CA ALA A 102 -1.53 -13.38 -1.37
C ALA A 102 -0.71 -14.56 -0.80
N ALA A 103 0.63 -14.43 -0.81
CA ALA A 103 1.51 -15.47 -0.25
C ALA A 103 1.47 -15.54 1.29
N ALA A 104 1.32 -14.41 1.98
CA ALA A 104 1.35 -14.34 3.44
C ALA A 104 -0.03 -14.48 4.11
N GLY A 105 -1.10 -14.09 3.42
CA GLY A 105 -2.41 -13.82 4.01
C GLY A 105 -3.07 -15.03 4.67
N ALA A 106 -2.92 -16.23 4.10
CA ALA A 106 -3.48 -17.45 4.70
C ALA A 106 -2.83 -17.77 6.07
N ALA A 107 -1.52 -17.58 6.21
CA ALA A 107 -0.82 -17.82 7.47
C ALA A 107 -1.23 -16.82 8.56
N ILE A 108 -1.33 -15.53 8.19
CA ILE A 108 -1.72 -14.48 9.14
C ILE A 108 -3.16 -14.69 9.63
N ARG A 109 -4.10 -14.94 8.72
CA ARG A 109 -5.51 -15.16 9.06
C ARG A 109 -5.71 -16.42 9.88
N GLY A 110 -5.01 -17.50 9.55
CA GLY A 110 -5.04 -18.74 10.33
C GLY A 110 -4.61 -18.57 11.79
N ALA A 111 -3.79 -17.56 12.09
CA ALA A 111 -3.38 -17.23 13.45
C ALA A 111 -4.34 -16.29 14.19
N GLY A 112 -5.35 -15.73 13.52
CA GLY A 112 -6.33 -14.81 14.12
C GLY A 112 -5.74 -13.46 14.56
N VAL A 113 -4.57 -13.09 14.06
CA VAL A 113 -3.95 -11.79 14.33
C VAL A 113 -4.55 -10.75 13.37
N PRO A 114 -4.99 -9.56 13.86
CA PRO A 114 -5.43 -8.47 12.99
C PRO A 114 -4.41 -8.18 11.88
N TRP A 115 -4.89 -8.20 10.64
CA TRP A 115 -4.07 -8.01 9.46
C TRP A 115 -4.59 -6.82 8.65
N ILE A 116 -3.73 -5.82 8.47
CA ILE A 116 -4.04 -4.63 7.67
C ILE A 116 -3.05 -4.55 6.51
N ALA A 117 -3.51 -4.88 5.31
CA ALA A 117 -2.73 -4.73 4.09
C ALA A 117 -2.93 -3.32 3.52
N PRO A 118 -1.89 -2.45 3.41
CA PRO A 118 -2.07 -1.05 3.00
C PRO A 118 -2.70 -0.86 1.62
N TYR A 119 -2.57 -1.83 0.72
CA TYR A 119 -3.20 -1.78 -0.60
C TYR A 119 -4.69 -2.16 -0.59
N ALA A 120 -5.16 -2.88 0.44
CA ALA A 120 -6.49 -3.47 0.51
C ALA A 120 -7.49 -2.50 1.15
N VAL A 121 -7.64 -1.32 0.55
CA VAL A 121 -8.53 -0.26 1.01
C VAL A 121 -10.00 -0.68 0.87
N ASP A 122 -10.81 -0.41 1.89
CA ASP A 122 -12.26 -0.44 1.78
C ASP A 122 -12.76 0.96 1.41
N PRO A 123 -13.37 1.17 0.22
CA PRO A 123 -13.84 2.49 -0.20
C PRO A 123 -14.81 3.16 0.78
N ALA A 124 -15.59 2.37 1.54
CA ALA A 124 -16.50 2.91 2.56
C ALA A 124 -15.76 3.43 3.80
N GLY A 125 -14.53 2.98 4.03
CA GLY A 125 -13.66 3.44 5.12
C GLY A 125 -12.79 2.32 5.69
N GLY A 126 -11.54 2.65 6.03
CA GLY A 126 -10.58 1.69 6.58
C GLY A 126 -9.99 0.75 5.52
N PHE A 127 -9.81 -0.52 5.92
CA PHE A 127 -9.16 -1.56 5.11
C PHE A 127 -9.93 -2.87 5.25
N ALA A 128 -9.96 -3.67 4.19
CA ALA A 128 -10.64 -4.95 4.15
C ALA A 128 -9.65 -6.12 3.99
N ASP A 129 -10.08 -7.34 4.34
CA ASP A 129 -9.35 -8.55 3.97
C ASP A 129 -9.42 -8.73 2.44
N PRO A 130 -8.27 -8.69 1.72
CA PRO A 130 -8.23 -8.76 0.27
C PRO A 130 -8.71 -10.11 -0.29
N ALA A 131 -8.91 -11.12 0.54
CA ALA A 131 -9.46 -12.41 0.12
C ALA A 131 -10.99 -12.50 0.26
N THR A 132 -11.63 -11.50 0.86
CA THR A 132 -13.10 -11.42 0.95
C THR A 132 -13.67 -10.15 0.33
N SER A 133 -12.82 -9.21 -0.06
CA SER A 133 -13.21 -7.95 -0.69
C SER A 133 -12.29 -7.62 -1.85
N ASP A 134 -12.91 -7.42 -3.01
CA ASP A 134 -12.25 -6.99 -4.24
C ASP A 134 -12.32 -5.47 -4.43
N ALA A 135 -12.97 -4.76 -3.51
CA ALA A 135 -13.31 -3.34 -3.65
C ALA A 135 -12.08 -2.44 -3.88
N TRP A 136 -10.95 -2.79 -3.23
CA TRP A 136 -9.68 -2.11 -3.39
C TRP A 136 -9.17 -2.16 -4.85
N ALA A 137 -9.37 -3.27 -5.55
CA ALA A 137 -8.91 -3.47 -6.92
C ALA A 137 -9.92 -2.92 -7.92
N THR A 138 -11.21 -3.21 -7.69
CA THR A 138 -12.27 -2.75 -8.60
C THR A 138 -12.38 -1.23 -8.62
N GLY A 139 -12.14 -0.55 -7.50
CA GLY A 139 -12.09 0.92 -7.46
C GLY A 139 -10.95 1.50 -8.32
N LEU A 140 -9.77 0.89 -8.29
CA LEU A 140 -8.63 1.32 -9.11
C LEU A 140 -8.89 1.08 -10.60
N VAL A 141 -9.42 -0.09 -10.97
CA VAL A 141 -9.76 -0.43 -12.36
C VAL A 141 -10.89 0.46 -12.89
N ALA A 142 -11.91 0.76 -12.08
CA ALA A 142 -12.98 1.68 -12.46
C ALA A 142 -12.44 3.10 -12.72
N ALA A 143 -11.54 3.60 -11.86
CA ALA A 143 -10.89 4.89 -12.05
C ALA A 143 -10.02 4.93 -13.32
N ALA A 144 -9.20 3.89 -13.54
CA ALA A 144 -8.40 3.74 -14.75
C ALA A 144 -9.27 3.71 -16.01
N GLY A 145 -10.36 2.93 -16.00
CA GLY A 145 -11.30 2.83 -17.13
C GLY A 145 -12.01 4.15 -17.43
N SER A 146 -12.46 4.86 -16.40
CA SER A 146 -13.05 6.20 -16.58
C SER A 146 -12.05 7.19 -17.19
N ALA A 147 -10.80 7.17 -16.73
CA ALA A 147 -9.76 8.08 -17.23
C ALA A 147 -9.31 7.72 -18.64
N ALA A 148 -9.11 6.44 -18.92
CA ALA A 148 -8.79 5.91 -20.25
C ALA A 148 -9.85 6.28 -21.30
N ARG A 149 -11.14 6.14 -20.95
CA ARG A 149 -12.25 6.57 -21.82
C ARG A 149 -12.21 8.07 -22.07
N GLY A 150 -11.93 8.88 -21.04
CA GLY A 150 -11.75 10.33 -21.17
C GLY A 150 -10.54 10.72 -22.04
N GLN A 151 -9.55 9.84 -22.15
CA GLN A 151 -8.39 9.97 -23.04
C GLN A 151 -8.66 9.44 -24.46
N GLY A 152 -9.86 8.93 -24.74
CA GLY A 152 -10.27 8.44 -26.06
C GLY A 152 -9.98 6.97 -26.34
N ALA A 153 -9.43 6.22 -25.37
CA ALA A 153 -9.17 4.79 -25.53
C ALA A 153 -10.47 4.01 -25.68
N GLN A 154 -10.45 2.98 -26.54
CA GLN A 154 -11.61 2.11 -26.80
C GLN A 154 -11.62 0.89 -25.89
N VAL A 155 -10.45 0.43 -25.47
CA VAL A 155 -10.26 -0.77 -24.63
C VAL A 155 -9.30 -0.48 -23.49
N LEU A 156 -9.61 -0.97 -22.29
CA LEU A 156 -8.68 -0.99 -21.16
C LEU A 156 -7.99 -2.36 -21.11
N VAL A 157 -6.68 -2.37 -21.25
CA VAL A 157 -5.87 -3.58 -21.19
C VAL A 157 -5.26 -3.69 -19.80
N LEU A 158 -5.69 -4.70 -19.05
CA LEU A 158 -5.10 -5.07 -17.77
C LEU A 158 -3.84 -5.92 -18.03
N ALA A 159 -2.67 -5.38 -17.70
CA ALA A 159 -1.38 -6.00 -18.03
C ALA A 159 -0.44 -6.11 -16.81
N GLY A 160 0.53 -7.02 -16.88
CA GLY A 160 1.53 -7.24 -15.85
C GLY A 160 1.24 -8.45 -14.96
N ASP A 161 1.96 -8.53 -13.83
CA ASP A 161 1.75 -9.59 -12.82
C ASP A 161 0.47 -9.30 -12.03
N ASP A 162 -0.50 -10.19 -12.16
CA ASP A 162 -1.79 -10.11 -11.50
C ASP A 162 -1.86 -10.94 -10.22
N THR A 163 -0.75 -11.51 -9.76
CA THR A 163 -0.72 -12.31 -8.54
C THR A 163 -1.26 -11.49 -7.36
N GLY A 164 -2.31 -12.01 -6.72
CA GLY A 164 -2.98 -11.37 -5.59
C GLY A 164 -4.06 -10.35 -5.97
N TRP A 165 -4.27 -10.08 -7.26
CA TRP A 165 -5.45 -9.37 -7.74
C TRP A 165 -6.68 -10.29 -7.78
N PRO A 166 -7.91 -9.73 -7.74
CA PRO A 166 -9.12 -10.53 -7.89
C PRO A 166 -9.16 -11.34 -9.19
N ALA A 167 -9.63 -12.57 -9.09
CA ALA A 167 -9.77 -13.48 -10.23
C ALA A 167 -11.11 -13.29 -10.96
N LEU A 168 -11.40 -12.06 -11.39
CA LEU A 168 -12.61 -11.75 -12.15
C LEU A 168 -12.45 -12.11 -13.63
N SER A 169 -13.56 -12.49 -14.25
CA SER A 169 -13.68 -12.72 -15.69
C SER A 169 -13.54 -11.43 -16.50
N SER A 170 -13.32 -11.55 -17.81
CA SER A 170 -13.26 -10.38 -18.71
C SER A 170 -14.56 -9.57 -18.75
N GLU A 171 -15.71 -10.22 -18.58
CA GLU A 171 -17.02 -9.54 -18.53
C GLU A 171 -17.18 -8.73 -17.25
N GLU A 172 -16.78 -9.30 -16.11
CA GLU A 172 -16.76 -8.60 -14.83
C GLU A 172 -15.79 -7.41 -14.86
N TRP A 173 -14.58 -7.58 -15.42
CA TRP A 173 -13.65 -6.46 -15.58
C TRP A 173 -14.17 -5.38 -16.53
N THR A 174 -14.85 -5.77 -17.61
CA THR A 174 -15.50 -4.83 -18.53
C THR A 174 -16.57 -4.01 -17.81
N THR A 175 -17.37 -4.68 -16.96
CA THR A 175 -18.39 -4.03 -16.14
C THR A 175 -17.76 -3.05 -15.14
N VAL A 176 -16.71 -3.47 -14.44
CA VAL A 176 -15.99 -2.63 -13.46
C VAL A 176 -15.34 -1.41 -14.11
N ALA A 177 -14.66 -1.59 -15.24
CA ALA A 177 -14.00 -0.50 -15.96
C ALA A 177 -15.00 0.46 -16.65
N GLY A 178 -16.22 0.00 -16.90
CA GLY A 178 -17.26 0.71 -17.67
C GLY A 178 -16.93 0.84 -19.17
N MET A 179 -15.93 0.11 -19.66
CA MET A 179 -15.50 0.03 -21.06
C MET A 179 -14.97 -1.38 -21.33
N PRO A 180 -14.89 -1.83 -22.60
CA PRO A 180 -14.27 -3.11 -22.92
C PRO A 180 -12.93 -3.27 -22.20
N ALA A 181 -12.79 -4.35 -21.43
CA ALA A 181 -11.58 -4.64 -20.69
C ALA A 181 -11.06 -6.04 -21.04
N VAL A 182 -9.78 -6.12 -21.38
CA VAL A 182 -9.11 -7.37 -21.73
C VAL A 182 -7.88 -7.56 -20.85
N ARG A 183 -7.54 -8.82 -20.60
CA ARG A 183 -6.32 -9.19 -19.88
C ARG A 183 -5.25 -9.63 -20.86
N LEU A 184 -4.07 -9.03 -20.76
CA LEU A 184 -2.86 -9.59 -21.37
C LEU A 184 -2.23 -10.53 -20.36
N ALA A 185 -2.26 -11.83 -20.66
CA ALA A 185 -1.64 -12.83 -19.81
C ALA A 185 -0.11 -12.77 -19.92
N GLY A 186 0.58 -12.82 -18.77
CA GLY A 186 2.04 -12.98 -18.68
C GLY A 186 2.81 -11.70 -18.31
N ASN A 187 3.95 -11.89 -17.65
CA ASN A 187 4.78 -10.84 -17.03
C ASN A 187 5.41 -9.86 -18.03
N ALA A 188 5.35 -10.19 -19.33
CA ALA A 188 5.81 -9.36 -20.43
C ALA A 188 4.76 -9.46 -21.54
N GLY A 189 3.69 -8.68 -21.42
CA GLY A 189 2.57 -8.69 -22.36
C GLY A 189 3.06 -8.69 -23.80
N ASP A 190 2.46 -9.57 -24.61
CA ASP A 190 2.73 -9.64 -26.04
C ASP A 190 2.26 -8.35 -26.69
N LEU A 191 3.17 -7.39 -26.84
CA LEU A 191 2.89 -6.08 -27.43
C LEU A 191 2.36 -6.21 -28.86
N ALA A 192 2.60 -7.35 -29.54
CA ALA A 192 2.09 -7.59 -30.88
C ALA A 192 0.55 -7.74 -30.94
N ALA A 193 -0.11 -7.97 -29.80
CA ALA A 193 -1.56 -8.06 -29.71
C ALA A 193 -2.26 -6.69 -29.62
N LEU A 194 -1.52 -5.58 -29.49
CA LEU A 194 -2.06 -4.22 -29.32
C LEU A 194 -2.36 -3.57 -30.68
N ALA A 195 -3.51 -2.91 -30.80
CA ALA A 195 -3.96 -2.21 -32.00
C ALA A 195 -3.59 -0.72 -31.99
N GLY A 196 -3.29 -0.14 -30.82
CA GLY A 196 -2.89 1.25 -30.63
C GLY A 196 -4.00 2.22 -30.20
N ASP A 197 -5.25 1.75 -30.09
CA ASP A 197 -6.41 2.51 -29.60
C ASP A 197 -6.78 2.16 -28.15
N GLU A 198 -5.94 1.37 -27.48
CA GLU A 198 -6.11 0.94 -26.10
C GLU A 198 -5.46 1.90 -25.09
N ALA A 199 -5.82 1.72 -23.82
CA ALA A 199 -5.04 2.20 -22.69
C ALA A 199 -4.58 1.00 -21.85
N ILE A 200 -3.37 1.07 -21.31
CA ILE A 200 -2.85 0.04 -20.41
C ILE A 200 -3.14 0.41 -18.96
N PHE A 201 -3.62 -0.53 -18.16
CA PHE A 201 -3.57 -0.48 -16.70
C PHE A 201 -2.63 -1.57 -16.18
N TRP A 202 -1.52 -1.14 -15.58
CA TRP A 202 -0.45 -2.02 -15.11
C TRP A 202 -0.69 -2.49 -13.67
N LEU A 203 -0.70 -3.81 -13.49
CA LEU A 203 -1.03 -4.50 -12.23
C LEU A 203 0.21 -4.90 -11.39
N GLY A 204 1.38 -4.91 -12.03
CA GLY A 204 2.61 -5.46 -11.46
C GLY A 204 3.51 -4.43 -10.75
N ALA A 205 4.71 -4.88 -10.38
CA ALA A 205 5.68 -4.08 -9.64
C ALA A 205 6.23 -2.88 -10.46
N PRO A 206 6.70 -1.80 -9.79
CA PRO A 206 7.21 -0.60 -10.45
C PRO A 206 8.41 -0.80 -11.40
N ASP A 207 9.27 -1.79 -11.15
CA ASP A 207 10.43 -2.05 -12.01
C ASP A 207 10.03 -2.73 -13.32
N ALA A 208 9.15 -3.73 -13.22
CA ALA A 208 8.55 -4.38 -14.37
C ALA A 208 7.66 -3.40 -15.17
N ALA A 209 7.01 -2.44 -14.50
CA ALA A 209 6.28 -1.35 -15.13
C ALA A 209 7.22 -0.47 -15.98
N ALA A 210 8.37 -0.07 -15.42
CA ALA A 210 9.36 0.70 -16.14
C ALA A 210 9.89 -0.04 -17.37
N ASP A 211 10.22 -1.32 -17.23
CA ASP A 211 10.67 -2.17 -18.34
C ASP A 211 9.58 -2.35 -19.41
N PHE A 212 8.31 -2.44 -19.01
CA PHE A 212 7.18 -2.49 -19.92
C PHE A 212 7.03 -1.18 -20.70
N VAL A 213 6.99 -0.04 -20.00
CA VAL A 213 6.86 1.29 -20.63
C VAL A 213 7.99 1.53 -21.63
N ASN A 214 9.23 1.20 -21.27
CA ASN A 214 10.40 1.37 -22.14
C ASN A 214 10.31 0.56 -23.44
N ARG A 215 9.65 -0.60 -23.42
CA ARG A 215 9.41 -1.42 -24.62
C ARG A 215 8.18 -0.98 -25.40
N LEU A 216 7.16 -0.45 -24.72
CA LEU A 216 5.91 0.00 -25.33
C LEU A 216 6.12 1.28 -26.16
N ARG A 217 6.84 2.27 -25.60
CA ARG A 217 6.94 3.62 -26.17
C ARG A 217 7.48 3.68 -27.60
N PRO A 218 8.49 2.89 -28.01
CA PRO A 218 8.96 2.89 -29.40
C PRO A 218 7.91 2.40 -30.41
N LEU A 219 6.94 1.61 -29.98
CA LEU A 219 5.89 1.03 -30.83
C LEU A 219 4.61 1.86 -30.79
N TYR A 220 4.26 2.37 -29.60
CA TYR A 220 3.02 3.10 -29.34
C TYR A 220 3.31 4.33 -28.47
N PRO A 221 3.83 5.42 -29.08
CA PRO A 221 4.33 6.58 -28.34
C PRO A 221 3.25 7.30 -27.53
N ASP A 222 2.01 7.31 -28.03
CA ASP A 222 0.90 8.08 -27.45
C ASP A 222 -0.10 7.24 -26.66
N MET A 223 0.12 5.92 -26.56
CA MET A 223 -0.80 5.03 -25.82
C MET A 223 -0.80 5.40 -24.32
N PRO A 224 -1.96 5.68 -23.71
CA PRO A 224 -2.01 5.95 -22.28
C PRO A 224 -1.60 4.72 -21.47
N VAL A 225 -0.73 4.93 -20.49
CA VAL A 225 -0.32 3.89 -19.54
C VAL A 225 -0.62 4.40 -18.13
N TRP A 226 -1.45 3.64 -17.42
CA TRP A 226 -1.83 3.88 -16.03
C TRP A 226 -1.14 2.86 -15.14
N ILE A 227 -0.28 3.33 -14.24
CA ILE A 227 0.35 2.48 -13.23
C ILE A 227 -0.59 2.42 -12.02
N GLY A 228 -0.91 1.20 -11.58
CA GLY A 228 -1.68 0.97 -10.36
C GLY A 228 -0.84 1.22 -9.11
N LEU A 229 -0.84 0.23 -8.20
CA LEU A 229 -0.14 0.32 -6.93
C LEU A 229 1.37 0.51 -7.13
N GLY A 230 1.97 1.43 -6.35
CA GLY A 230 3.39 1.76 -6.46
C GLY A 230 3.70 2.74 -7.59
N GLY A 231 2.70 3.42 -8.14
CA GLY A 231 2.87 4.47 -9.12
C GLY A 231 3.76 5.61 -8.65
N SER A 232 3.78 5.94 -7.35
CA SER A 232 4.69 6.94 -6.80
C SER A 232 6.10 6.40 -6.48
N ASP A 233 6.35 5.10 -6.69
CA ASP A 233 7.59 4.49 -6.25
C ASP A 233 8.76 5.04 -7.08
N PRO A 234 9.84 5.53 -6.44
CA PRO A 234 10.99 6.08 -7.14
C PRO A 234 11.65 5.11 -8.12
N VAL A 235 11.52 3.80 -7.91
CA VAL A 235 12.04 2.79 -8.83
C VAL A 235 11.43 2.94 -10.22
N LEU A 236 10.16 3.37 -10.31
CA LEU A 236 9.50 3.63 -11.59
C LEU A 236 10.20 4.79 -12.32
N THR A 237 10.32 5.95 -11.67
CA THR A 237 10.85 7.17 -12.31
C THR A 237 12.35 7.09 -12.59
N GLU A 238 13.09 6.30 -11.83
CA GLU A 238 14.53 6.09 -12.02
C GLU A 238 14.84 5.13 -13.19
N ARG A 239 13.88 4.31 -13.60
CA ARG A 239 14.09 3.27 -14.64
C ARG A 239 13.27 3.48 -15.90
N ALA A 240 12.12 4.15 -15.80
CA ALA A 240 11.28 4.42 -16.94
C ALA A 240 11.82 5.64 -17.70
N ASN A 241 11.83 5.55 -19.03
CA ASN A 241 12.00 6.69 -19.91
C ASN A 241 10.68 7.47 -19.95
N ILE A 242 10.53 8.40 -19.00
CA ILE A 242 9.36 9.28 -18.92
C ILE A 242 9.57 10.46 -19.87
N ASP A 243 9.36 10.23 -21.16
CA ASP A 243 9.41 11.27 -22.19
C ASP A 243 8.02 11.84 -22.52
N ARG A 244 6.96 11.13 -22.11
CA ARG A 244 5.56 11.39 -22.43
C ARG A 244 4.63 10.92 -21.32
N LYS A 245 3.33 11.20 -21.52
CA LYS A 245 2.15 10.86 -20.74
C LYS A 245 2.20 9.47 -20.10
N LEU A 246 2.72 9.39 -18.87
CA LEU A 246 2.65 8.25 -17.97
C LEU A 246 1.78 8.65 -16.80
N TYR A 247 0.74 7.86 -16.54
CA TYR A 247 -0.23 8.14 -15.51
C TYR A 247 -0.09 7.15 -14.37
N TRP A 248 -0.55 7.54 -13.19
CA TRP A 248 -0.71 6.61 -12.08
C TRP A 248 -1.86 7.03 -11.19
N LEU A 249 -2.24 6.11 -10.31
CA LEU A 249 -3.38 6.32 -9.42
C LEU A 249 -3.12 5.69 -8.06
N ALA A 250 -3.72 6.26 -7.03
CA ALA A 250 -3.60 5.76 -5.66
C ALA A 250 -4.86 6.05 -4.85
N TRP A 251 -5.10 5.23 -3.83
CA TRP A 251 -6.12 5.50 -2.84
C TRP A 251 -5.72 6.68 -1.94
N SER A 252 -6.66 7.58 -1.69
CA SER A 252 -6.52 8.74 -0.81
C SER A 252 -7.85 9.01 -0.08
N ASN A 253 -7.83 9.91 0.88
CA ASN A 253 -9.04 10.40 1.53
C ASN A 253 -8.85 11.83 2.05
N SER A 254 -9.90 12.41 2.64
CA SER A 254 -9.91 13.80 3.10
C SER A 254 -8.83 14.14 4.15
N LEU A 255 -8.22 13.15 4.80
CA LEU A 255 -7.18 13.37 5.82
C LEU A 255 -5.79 13.54 5.19
N TYR A 256 -5.60 13.18 3.92
CA TYR A 256 -4.29 13.18 3.26
C TYR A 256 -3.60 14.54 3.32
N ASN A 257 -4.27 15.63 2.93
CA ASN A 257 -3.62 16.96 2.87
C ASN A 257 -3.15 17.45 4.25
N GLY A 258 -3.93 17.18 5.31
CA GLY A 258 -3.55 17.54 6.67
C GLY A 258 -2.37 16.72 7.19
N TRP A 259 -2.32 15.44 6.81
CA TRP A 259 -1.20 14.56 7.08
C TRP A 259 0.05 14.99 6.30
N ALA A 260 -0.08 15.24 5.00
CA ALA A 260 1.00 15.58 4.09
C ALA A 260 1.76 16.84 4.53
N ALA A 261 1.05 17.85 5.05
CA ALA A 261 1.64 19.09 5.56
C ALA A 261 2.60 18.89 6.75
N GLN A 262 2.58 17.72 7.40
CA GLN A 262 3.35 17.42 8.60
C GLN A 262 4.44 16.36 8.38
N HIS A 263 4.56 15.83 7.15
CA HIS A 263 5.47 14.73 6.83
C HIS A 263 6.45 15.13 5.72
N THR A 264 7.69 14.67 5.82
CA THR A 264 8.80 15.08 4.94
C THR A 264 8.79 14.38 3.57
N SER A 265 8.14 13.23 3.45
CA SER A 265 7.95 12.48 2.20
C SER A 265 6.48 12.10 2.03
N PRO A 266 5.62 13.07 1.70
CA PRO A 266 4.18 12.85 1.67
C PRO A 266 3.75 12.22 0.34
N THR A 267 3.85 10.89 0.24
CA THR A 267 3.23 10.15 -0.88
C THR A 267 1.92 9.51 -0.43
N PRO A 268 0.95 9.30 -1.33
CA PRO A 268 -0.26 8.54 -1.03
C PRO A 268 0.03 7.14 -0.47
N GLU A 269 1.07 6.46 -0.94
CA GLU A 269 1.49 5.15 -0.47
C GLU A 269 2.03 5.19 0.96
N ALA A 270 2.81 6.22 1.31
CA ALA A 270 3.24 6.45 2.69
C ALA A 270 2.02 6.74 3.59
N PHE A 271 1.06 7.53 3.11
CA PHE A 271 -0.19 7.78 3.82
C PHE A 271 -1.02 6.52 4.05
N LEU A 272 -1.08 5.60 3.08
CA LEU A 272 -1.73 4.30 3.24
C LEU A 272 -1.08 3.48 4.35
N VAL A 273 0.25 3.46 4.45
CA VAL A 273 0.94 2.76 5.55
C VAL A 273 0.67 3.41 6.90
N TYR A 274 0.65 4.75 6.96
CA TYR A 274 0.31 5.49 8.18
C TYR A 274 -1.09 5.12 8.66
N GLN A 275 -2.09 5.21 7.79
CA GLN A 275 -3.49 4.88 8.08
C GLN A 275 -3.68 3.38 8.40
N ALA A 276 -2.98 2.49 7.70
CA ALA A 276 -3.00 1.06 8.00
C ALA A 276 -2.43 0.77 9.39
N THR A 277 -1.39 1.50 9.79
CA THR A 277 -0.84 1.40 11.14
C THR A 277 -1.79 1.95 12.19
N GLN A 278 -2.49 3.05 11.92
CA GLN A 278 -3.55 3.55 12.82
C GLN A 278 -4.66 2.51 12.98
N ALA A 279 -5.15 1.92 11.89
CA ALA A 279 -6.15 0.85 11.93
C ALA A 279 -5.66 -0.39 12.71
N ALA A 280 -4.38 -0.75 12.58
CA ALA A 280 -3.79 -1.84 13.37
C ALA A 280 -3.76 -1.50 14.87
N ILE A 281 -3.41 -0.26 15.22
CA ILE A 281 -3.41 0.22 16.62
C ILE A 281 -4.84 0.22 17.19
N ASP A 282 -5.82 0.67 16.41
CA ASP A 282 -7.23 0.68 16.78
C ASP A 282 -7.75 -0.74 17.02
N ALA A 283 -7.41 -1.69 16.14
CA ALA A 283 -7.73 -3.11 16.31
C ALA A 283 -7.14 -3.69 17.61
N VAL A 284 -5.89 -3.37 17.94
CA VAL A 284 -5.25 -3.79 19.21
C VAL A 284 -5.96 -3.21 20.44
N ARG A 285 -6.57 -2.04 20.30
CA ARG A 285 -7.29 -1.34 21.38
C ARG A 285 -8.78 -1.69 21.46
N GLY A 286 -9.30 -2.42 20.48
CA GLY A 286 -10.75 -2.62 20.34
C GLY A 286 -11.51 -1.33 20.01
N ALA A 287 -10.84 -0.36 19.37
CA ALA A 287 -11.48 0.85 18.86
C ALA A 287 -12.25 0.57 17.57
N ALA A 288 -13.21 1.44 17.24
CA ALA A 288 -14.01 1.30 16.03
C ALA A 288 -13.18 1.60 14.77
N THR A 289 -13.46 0.87 13.69
CA THR A 289 -12.86 1.12 12.37
C THR A 289 -13.24 2.50 11.85
N SER A 290 -12.29 3.18 11.19
CA SER A 290 -12.53 4.44 10.51
C SER A 290 -13.64 4.32 9.47
N THR A 291 -14.55 5.29 9.46
CA THR A 291 -15.62 5.43 8.46
C THR A 291 -15.34 6.57 7.49
N VAL A 292 -14.10 7.07 7.43
CA VAL A 292 -13.71 8.10 6.47
C VAL A 292 -13.58 7.44 5.09
N PRO A 293 -14.43 7.82 4.12
CA PRO A 293 -14.45 7.17 2.82
C PRO A 293 -13.15 7.44 2.05
N TRP A 294 -12.76 6.48 1.23
CA TRP A 294 -11.62 6.60 0.33
C TRP A 294 -12.08 6.91 -1.09
N HIS A 295 -11.24 7.62 -1.83
CA HIS A 295 -11.38 7.86 -3.26
C HIS A 295 -10.06 7.58 -3.96
N VAL A 296 -10.12 7.32 -5.27
CA VAL A 296 -8.92 7.18 -6.09
C VAL A 296 -8.51 8.55 -6.61
N GLU A 297 -7.27 8.94 -6.34
CA GLU A 297 -6.63 10.10 -6.93
C GLU A 297 -5.81 9.69 -8.14
N LEU A 298 -5.79 10.56 -9.14
CA LEU A 298 -5.15 10.35 -10.43
C LEU A 298 -4.01 11.34 -10.58
N PHE A 299 -2.92 10.89 -11.18
CA PHE A 299 -1.71 11.66 -11.36
C PHE A 299 -1.12 11.43 -12.75
N GLU A 300 -0.35 12.41 -13.20
CA GLU A 300 0.40 12.38 -14.44
C GLU A 300 1.86 12.73 -14.15
N TYR A 301 2.78 11.98 -14.74
CA TYR A 301 4.18 12.35 -14.81
C TYR A 301 4.42 13.27 -16.00
N GLY A 302 4.98 14.44 -15.72
CA GLY A 302 5.50 15.33 -16.76
C GLY A 302 6.80 14.79 -17.38
N PRO A 303 7.28 15.40 -18.49
CA PRO A 303 8.58 15.06 -19.09
C PRO A 303 9.79 15.28 -18.17
N ASP A 304 9.59 16.03 -17.09
CA ASP A 304 10.57 16.26 -16.03
C ASP A 304 10.58 15.14 -14.97
N GLY A 305 9.77 14.11 -15.13
CA GLY A 305 9.60 13.02 -14.16
C GLY A 305 8.86 13.43 -12.90
N VAL A 306 8.29 14.65 -12.86
CA VAL A 306 7.56 15.15 -11.69
C VAL A 306 6.08 14.77 -11.81
N SER A 307 5.58 14.12 -10.76
CA SER A 307 4.17 13.76 -10.63
C SER A 307 3.31 14.98 -10.27
N ARG A 308 2.16 15.12 -10.94
CA ARG A 308 1.18 16.19 -10.73
C ARG A 308 -0.23 15.59 -10.72
N PRO A 309 -1.19 16.16 -9.96
CA PRO A 309 -2.58 15.72 -10.02
C PRO A 309 -3.13 15.80 -11.46
N PHE A 310 -3.81 14.75 -11.90
CA PHE A 310 -4.45 14.67 -13.19
C PHE A 310 -5.96 14.90 -13.06
N ILE A 311 -6.48 15.87 -13.80
CA ILE A 311 -7.92 16.17 -13.87
C ILE A 311 -8.42 15.81 -15.27
N PRO A 312 -9.23 14.74 -15.42
CA PRO A 312 -9.80 14.37 -16.71
C PRO A 312 -10.54 15.54 -17.37
N GLY A 313 -10.24 15.83 -18.64
CA GLY A 313 -10.90 16.87 -19.42
C GLY A 313 -10.31 18.28 -19.34
N GLN A 314 -9.25 18.51 -18.55
CA GLN A 314 -8.51 19.79 -18.55
C GLN A 314 -7.26 19.80 -19.47
N ALA A 315 -7.05 18.74 -20.25
CA ALA A 315 -5.95 18.68 -21.21
C ALA A 315 -6.19 19.67 -22.37
N GLY A 316 -5.66 20.89 -22.23
CA GLY A 316 -5.70 21.92 -23.28
C GLY A 316 -5.64 23.38 -22.84
N ALA A 317 -5.44 23.69 -21.56
CA ALA A 317 -5.45 25.08 -21.07
C ALA A 317 -4.14 25.52 -20.39
N VAL A 318 -2.98 25.07 -20.87
CA VAL A 318 -1.71 25.76 -20.59
C VAL A 318 -0.78 25.56 -21.78
N ASP A 319 -0.88 26.46 -22.77
CA ASP A 319 0.24 26.90 -23.60
C ASP A 319 0.40 28.41 -23.36
#